data_AF-A0A519UNE5-F1
#
_entry.id   AF-A0A519UNE5-F1
#
_cell.length_a   1.000
_cell.length_b   1.000
_cell.length_c   1.000
_cell.angle_alpha   90.00
_cell.angle_beta   90.00
_cell.angle_gamma   90.00
#
_symmetry.space_group_name_H-M   'P 1'
#
loop_
_entity.id
_entity.type
_entity.pdbx_description
1 polymer ?
#
loop_
_entity_poly.entity_id
_entity_poly.type
_entity_poly.pdbx_seq_one_letter_code
_entity_poly.pdbx_strand_id
1 'polypeptide(L)'
;MKNYFLFPAWFKLVGWCLAIPGLVLGALYVIWDYNIPFLVVPGAEIGVVEYVTNELAVFMTVLGLLFIGFSKQIIEDELVANMRLNALQWAVFTYLLCYLFTLITADEILSIFKIEEYRSELNILLPLLLFNLRFYYLLKIKPDIFITDKIKLFSHRPYLVLGRVLALLGFSFIGYIVITDQLFSMDGTYQKLGVLTMLLGLFLWVFAKRREEDEGTAQLRLNALQASFYLHYLIILIGTATIFSLSYLLFLVLVQFTLLLLNMIILEAFLFKASLQLRAADKSLQNEEKSMDKHNSISVGKEPWS
;
A
#
# COMPACT_ATOMS: atom_id res chain seq x y z
N MET A 1 -9.21 13.47 15.89
CA MET A 1 -8.98 13.83 14.46
C MET A 1 -10.16 13.29 13.63
N LYS A 2 -10.65 14.00 12.58
CA LYS A 2 -11.89 13.61 11.86
C LYS A 2 -11.72 12.29 11.08
N ASN A 3 -12.70 11.38 11.26
CA ASN A 3 -12.75 10.01 10.73
C ASN A 3 -12.26 9.87 9.28
N TYR A 4 -11.18 9.10 9.12
CA TYR A 4 -10.66 8.63 7.83
C TYR A 4 -11.67 7.69 7.15
N PHE A 5 -11.64 7.66 5.82
CA PHE A 5 -12.48 6.86 4.92
C PHE A 5 -12.68 5.42 5.44
N LEU A 6 -13.78 5.16 6.13
CA LEU A 6 -14.21 3.83 6.57
C LEU A 6 -15.62 3.59 6.04
N PHE A 7 -15.88 2.37 5.57
CA PHE A 7 -17.19 1.97 5.11
C PHE A 7 -18.16 1.81 6.30
N PRO A 8 -19.47 2.03 6.12
CA PRO A 8 -20.48 1.68 7.11
C PRO A 8 -20.35 0.24 7.62
N ALA A 9 -20.79 -0.03 8.85
CA ALA A 9 -20.63 -1.35 9.50
C ALA A 9 -21.26 -2.52 8.72
N TRP A 10 -22.34 -2.26 7.97
CA TRP A 10 -23.03 -3.28 7.16
C TRP A 10 -22.20 -3.78 5.97
N PHE A 11 -21.23 -2.99 5.48
CA PHE A 11 -20.32 -3.44 4.42
C PHE A 11 -19.50 -4.65 4.84
N LYS A 12 -19.30 -4.90 6.14
CA LYS A 12 -18.63 -6.11 6.61
C LYS A 12 -19.36 -7.38 6.18
N LEU A 13 -20.70 -7.38 6.21
CA LEU A 13 -21.51 -8.52 5.77
C LEU A 13 -21.35 -8.73 4.26
N VAL A 14 -21.45 -7.65 3.48
CA VAL A 14 -21.19 -7.68 2.03
C VAL A 14 -19.78 -8.20 1.74
N GLY A 15 -18.81 -7.77 2.55
CA GLY A 15 -17.42 -8.21 2.45
C GLY A 15 -17.27 -9.71 2.62
N TRP A 16 -17.91 -10.32 3.62
CA TRP A 16 -17.92 -11.79 3.78
C TRP A 16 -18.66 -12.51 2.65
N CYS A 17 -19.79 -11.96 2.20
CA CYS A 17 -20.55 -12.49 1.07
C CYS A 17 -19.77 -12.43 -0.26
N LEU A 18 -18.79 -11.54 -0.41
CA LEU A 18 -17.93 -11.46 -1.60
C LEU A 18 -16.64 -12.26 -1.43
N ALA A 19 -15.96 -12.13 -0.28
CA ALA A 19 -14.67 -12.74 -0.03
C ALA A 19 -14.74 -14.26 0.01
N ILE A 20 -15.76 -14.84 0.66
CA ILE A 20 -15.86 -16.31 0.77
C ILE A 20 -16.09 -16.94 -0.61
N PRO A 21 -17.12 -16.53 -1.40
CA PRO A 21 -17.30 -17.11 -2.73
C PRO A 21 -16.14 -16.81 -3.67
N GLY A 22 -15.51 -15.62 -3.58
CA GLY A 22 -14.33 -15.29 -4.36
C GLY A 22 -13.14 -16.21 -4.06
N LEU A 23 -12.85 -16.48 -2.79
CA LEU A 23 -11.79 -17.40 -2.38
C LEU A 23 -12.10 -18.84 -2.78
N VAL A 24 -13.35 -19.28 -2.63
CA VAL A 24 -13.78 -20.60 -3.07
C VAL A 24 -13.63 -20.73 -4.58
N LEU A 25 -14.06 -19.73 -5.36
CA LEU A 25 -13.93 -19.72 -6.82
C LEU A 25 -12.45 -19.73 -7.25
N GLY A 26 -11.60 -18.95 -6.59
CA GLY A 26 -10.16 -18.95 -6.85
C GLY A 26 -9.51 -20.30 -6.53
N ALA A 27 -9.89 -20.94 -5.42
CA ALA A 27 -9.41 -22.28 -5.10
C ALA A 27 -9.93 -23.33 -6.09
N LEU A 28 -11.19 -23.21 -6.54
CA LEU A 28 -11.75 -24.08 -7.57
C LEU A 28 -10.96 -23.98 -8.88
N TYR A 29 -10.64 -22.76 -9.29
CA TYR A 29 -9.83 -22.49 -10.48
C TYR A 29 -8.42 -23.09 -10.35
N VAL A 30 -7.72 -22.85 -9.24
CA VAL A 30 -6.32 -23.31 -9.05
C VAL A 30 -6.19 -24.83 -8.87
N ILE A 31 -7.15 -25.48 -8.20
CA ILE A 31 -7.04 -26.92 -7.86
C ILE A 31 -7.65 -27.81 -8.94
N TRP A 32 -8.73 -27.37 -9.58
CA TRP A 32 -9.54 -28.18 -10.49
C TRP A 32 -9.67 -27.59 -11.89
N ASP A 33 -8.93 -26.52 -12.22
CA ASP A 33 -9.02 -25.81 -13.51
C ASP A 33 -10.46 -25.40 -13.85
N TYR A 34 -11.25 -25.09 -12.81
CA TYR A 34 -12.68 -24.81 -12.96
C TYR A 34 -12.90 -23.45 -13.63
N ASN A 35 -13.63 -23.47 -14.75
CA ASN A 35 -14.01 -22.28 -15.50
C ASN A 35 -15.53 -22.14 -15.61
N ILE A 36 -16.04 -20.92 -15.46
CA ILE A 36 -17.47 -20.62 -15.62
C ILE A 36 -17.77 -20.53 -17.13
N PRO A 37 -18.58 -21.43 -17.71
CA PRO A 37 -18.72 -21.55 -19.17
C PRO A 37 -19.29 -20.32 -19.88
N PHE A 38 -20.12 -19.54 -19.20
CA PHE A 38 -20.76 -18.35 -19.76
C PHE A 38 -19.95 -17.06 -19.53
N LEU A 39 -18.91 -17.11 -18.69
CA LEU A 39 -18.10 -15.94 -18.34
C LEU A 39 -16.85 -15.91 -19.20
N VAL A 40 -17.02 -15.43 -20.42
CA VAL A 40 -15.99 -15.46 -21.45
C VAL A 40 -15.86 -14.12 -22.18
N VAL A 41 -14.65 -13.82 -22.62
CA VAL A 41 -14.32 -12.66 -23.45
C VAL A 41 -13.57 -13.10 -24.72
N PRO A 42 -13.59 -12.31 -25.81
CA PRO A 42 -12.75 -12.57 -26.96
C PRO A 42 -11.27 -12.55 -26.55
N GLY A 43 -10.54 -13.59 -26.92
CA GLY A 43 -9.10 -13.68 -26.68
C GLY A 43 -8.28 -12.81 -27.64
N ALA A 44 -6.96 -12.81 -27.45
CA ALA A 44 -6.02 -12.07 -28.32
C ALA A 44 -6.12 -12.46 -29.80
N GLU A 45 -6.46 -13.72 -30.08
CA GLU A 45 -6.56 -14.26 -31.43
C GLU A 45 -8.03 -14.37 -31.88
N ILE A 46 -8.29 -14.07 -33.16
CA ILE A 46 -9.62 -14.14 -33.74
C ILE A 46 -10.15 -15.58 -33.64
N GLY A 47 -11.28 -15.76 -32.94
CA GLY A 47 -11.91 -17.06 -32.74
C GLY A 47 -11.47 -17.79 -31.48
N VAL A 48 -10.52 -17.26 -30.72
CA VAL A 48 -10.15 -17.76 -29.39
C VAL A 48 -11.00 -17.07 -28.33
N VAL A 49 -11.41 -17.84 -27.32
CA VAL A 49 -12.24 -17.38 -26.21
C VAL A 49 -11.44 -17.56 -24.92
N GLU A 50 -11.38 -16.51 -24.10
CA GLU A 50 -10.70 -16.52 -22.80
C GLU A 50 -11.75 -16.54 -21.68
N TYR A 51 -11.54 -17.40 -20.68
CA TYR A 51 -12.38 -17.45 -19.49
C TYR A 51 -11.93 -16.39 -18.49
N VAL A 52 -12.87 -15.68 -17.88
CA VAL A 52 -12.58 -14.57 -16.95
C VAL A 52 -12.84 -14.99 -15.49
N THR A 53 -12.71 -16.29 -15.21
CA THR A 53 -13.12 -16.89 -13.93
C THR A 53 -12.16 -16.48 -12.81
N ASN A 54 -10.86 -16.47 -13.10
CA ASN A 54 -9.80 -16.05 -12.19
C ASN A 54 -9.86 -14.55 -11.90
N GLU A 55 -10.11 -13.69 -12.90
CA GLU A 55 -10.27 -12.24 -12.69
C GLU A 55 -11.50 -11.95 -11.82
N LEU A 56 -12.62 -12.65 -12.05
CA LEU A 56 -13.79 -12.54 -11.19
C LEU A 56 -13.48 -12.98 -9.75
N ALA A 57 -12.77 -14.10 -9.57
CA ALA A 57 -12.38 -14.58 -8.25
C ALA A 57 -11.49 -13.56 -7.51
N VAL A 58 -10.48 -13.00 -8.20
CA VAL A 58 -9.61 -11.94 -7.66
C VAL A 58 -10.43 -10.70 -7.32
N PHE A 59 -11.29 -10.25 -8.22
CA PHE A 59 -12.13 -9.07 -8.02
C PHE A 59 -13.03 -9.21 -6.79
N MET A 60 -13.78 -10.32 -6.70
CA MET A 60 -14.66 -10.61 -5.56
C MET A 60 -13.87 -10.70 -4.25
N THR A 61 -12.71 -11.37 -4.27
CA THR A 61 -11.89 -11.55 -3.08
C THR A 61 -11.29 -10.23 -2.60
N VAL A 62 -10.70 -9.45 -3.49
CA VAL A 62 -10.09 -8.15 -3.17
C VAL A 62 -11.15 -7.19 -2.64
N LEU A 63 -12.29 -7.06 -3.33
CA LEU A 63 -13.38 -6.19 -2.90
C LEU A 63 -13.95 -6.64 -1.54
N GLY A 64 -14.14 -7.95 -1.37
CA GLY A 64 -14.61 -8.53 -0.12
C GLY A 64 -13.67 -8.26 1.06
N LEU A 65 -12.37 -8.52 0.90
CA LEU A 65 -11.36 -8.29 1.94
C LEU A 65 -11.17 -6.81 2.28
N LEU A 66 -11.31 -5.91 1.31
CA LEU A 66 -11.33 -4.46 1.57
C LEU A 66 -12.50 -4.06 2.45
N PHE A 67 -13.71 -4.56 2.15
CA PHE A 67 -14.89 -4.29 2.95
C PHE A 67 -14.79 -4.89 4.35
N ILE A 68 -14.26 -6.11 4.50
CA ILE A 68 -14.05 -6.73 5.81
C ILE A 68 -13.06 -5.91 6.66
N GLY A 69 -11.98 -5.43 6.05
CA GLY A 69 -10.87 -4.76 6.74
C GLY A 69 -11.08 -3.28 7.00
N PHE A 70 -11.88 -2.59 6.19
CA PHE A 70 -12.10 -1.13 6.29
C PHE A 70 -13.55 -0.73 6.58
N SER A 71 -14.40 -1.68 6.97
CA SER A 71 -15.70 -1.38 7.56
C SER A 71 -15.55 -0.96 9.04
N LYS A 72 -16.39 -0.01 9.46
CA LYS A 72 -16.50 0.45 10.86
C LYS A 72 -16.86 -0.70 11.79
N GLN A 73 -16.25 -0.72 12.95
CA GLN A 73 -16.68 -1.55 14.06
C GLN A 73 -17.91 -0.93 14.75
N ILE A 74 -18.63 -1.72 15.55
CA ILE A 74 -19.80 -1.25 16.31
C ILE A 74 -19.40 -0.09 17.24
N ILE A 75 -18.24 -0.20 17.86
CA ILE A 75 -17.58 0.84 18.62
C ILE A 75 -16.28 1.16 17.89
N GLU A 76 -16.24 2.31 17.22
CA GLU A 76 -15.04 2.80 16.52
C GLU A 76 -14.49 3.99 17.33
N ASP A 77 -13.50 3.72 18.17
CA ASP A 77 -12.76 4.72 18.93
C ASP A 77 -11.39 5.02 18.30
N GLU A 78 -10.65 5.97 18.89
CA GLU A 78 -9.32 6.34 18.40
C GLU A 78 -8.31 5.17 18.51
N LEU A 79 -8.49 4.28 19.48
CA LEU A 79 -7.64 3.11 19.66
C LEU A 79 -7.83 2.12 18.51
N VAL A 80 -9.07 1.78 18.15
CA VAL A 80 -9.40 0.89 17.02
C VAL A 80 -8.89 1.46 15.71
N ALA A 81 -9.04 2.77 15.50
CA ALA A 81 -8.51 3.45 14.32
C ALA A 81 -6.97 3.32 14.24
N ASN A 82 -6.26 3.54 15.34
CA ASN A 82 -4.81 3.39 15.40
C ASN A 82 -4.37 1.92 15.26
N MET A 83 -5.06 0.98 15.88
CA MET A 83 -4.81 -0.45 15.72
C MET A 83 -4.93 -0.89 14.26
N ARG A 84 -5.93 -0.35 13.53
CA ARG A 84 -6.11 -0.62 12.10
C ARG A 84 -4.93 -0.13 11.29
N LEU A 85 -4.52 1.12 11.50
CA LEU A 85 -3.36 1.70 10.82
C LEU A 85 -2.06 0.94 11.11
N ASN A 86 -1.83 0.58 12.37
CA ASN A 86 -0.65 -0.19 12.77
C ASN A 86 -0.68 -1.62 12.20
N ALA A 87 -1.84 -2.27 12.18
CA ALA A 87 -2.02 -3.57 11.53
C ALA A 87 -1.75 -3.50 10.03
N LEU A 88 -2.18 -2.42 9.37
CA LEU A 88 -1.92 -2.19 7.95
C LEU A 88 -0.43 -2.02 7.67
N GLN A 89 0.25 -1.18 8.46
CA GLN A 89 1.69 -1.00 8.33
C GLN A 89 2.45 -2.30 8.53
N TRP A 90 2.04 -3.09 9.53
CA TRP A 90 2.64 -4.39 9.83
C TRP A 90 2.41 -5.38 8.69
N ALA A 91 1.21 -5.43 8.15
CA ALA A 91 0.87 -6.32 7.06
C ALA A 91 1.66 -6.01 5.80
N VAL A 92 1.74 -4.74 5.40
CA VAL A 92 2.52 -4.33 4.22
C VAL A 92 4.00 -4.62 4.42
N PHE A 93 4.56 -4.31 5.60
CA PHE A 93 5.96 -4.62 5.90
C PHE A 93 6.27 -6.12 5.84
N THR A 94 5.46 -6.94 6.50
CA THR A 94 5.62 -8.40 6.52
C THR A 94 5.45 -9.00 5.13
N TYR A 95 4.42 -8.57 4.40
CA TYR A 95 4.22 -8.97 3.00
C TYR A 95 5.44 -8.66 2.14
N LEU A 96 6.01 -7.46 2.25
CA LEU A 96 7.17 -7.07 1.44
C LEU A 96 8.40 -7.92 1.75
N LEU A 97 8.63 -8.25 3.02
CA LEU A 97 9.71 -9.17 3.39
C LEU A 97 9.49 -10.57 2.80
N CYS A 98 8.27 -11.10 2.91
CA CYS A 98 7.91 -12.38 2.30
C CYS A 98 8.07 -12.34 0.78
N TYR A 99 7.61 -11.26 0.13
CA TYR A 99 7.67 -11.13 -1.32
C TYR A 99 9.12 -11.03 -1.82
N LEU A 100 9.95 -10.20 -1.18
CA LEU A 100 11.38 -10.14 -1.47
C LEU A 100 12.08 -11.49 -1.27
N PHE A 101 11.73 -12.23 -0.21
CA PHE A 101 12.24 -13.57 0.01
C PHE A 101 11.82 -14.52 -1.12
N THR A 102 10.54 -14.52 -1.53
CA THR A 102 10.09 -15.34 -2.65
C THR A 102 10.79 -14.99 -3.95
N LEU A 103 11.03 -13.71 -4.24
CA LEU A 103 11.78 -13.33 -5.44
C LEU A 103 13.20 -13.89 -5.45
N ILE A 104 13.83 -14.12 -4.29
CA ILE A 104 15.18 -14.68 -4.22
C ILE A 104 15.16 -16.21 -4.28
N THR A 105 14.27 -16.87 -3.54
CA THR A 105 14.35 -18.32 -3.26
C THR A 105 13.31 -19.18 -3.98
N ALA A 106 12.28 -18.60 -4.60
CA ALA A 106 11.06 -19.35 -4.89
C ALA A 106 11.08 -20.26 -6.12
N ASP A 107 12.02 -20.13 -7.05
CA ASP A 107 11.95 -20.90 -8.31
C ASP A 107 12.08 -22.43 -8.08
N GLU A 108 12.66 -22.85 -6.96
CA GLU A 108 12.75 -24.26 -6.57
C GLU A 108 11.65 -24.70 -5.59
N ILE A 109 11.11 -23.78 -4.77
CA ILE A 109 10.16 -24.12 -3.69
C ILE A 109 8.72 -24.01 -4.18
N LEU A 110 8.37 -22.98 -4.97
CA LEU A 110 7.00 -22.81 -5.44
C LEU A 110 6.64 -23.80 -6.56
N SER A 111 7.62 -24.25 -7.35
CA SER A 111 7.46 -25.28 -8.38
C SER A 111 6.96 -26.61 -7.80
N ILE A 112 7.37 -26.95 -6.57
CA ILE A 112 6.86 -28.12 -5.84
C ILE A 112 5.34 -28.04 -5.60
N PHE A 113 4.81 -26.84 -5.37
CA PHE A 113 3.40 -26.64 -5.07
C PHE A 113 2.54 -26.27 -6.28
N LYS A 114 3.12 -26.11 -7.48
CA LYS A 114 2.44 -25.59 -8.68
C LYS A 114 1.78 -24.22 -8.48
N ILE A 115 2.30 -23.40 -7.56
CA ILE A 115 1.76 -22.08 -7.24
C ILE A 115 2.45 -20.97 -8.06
N GLU A 116 3.48 -21.30 -8.85
CA GLU A 116 4.30 -20.33 -9.58
C GLU A 116 3.50 -19.48 -10.57
N GLU A 117 2.54 -20.09 -11.27
CA GLU A 117 1.69 -19.41 -12.24
C GLU A 117 0.80 -18.35 -11.58
N TYR A 118 0.36 -18.60 -10.34
CA TYR A 118 -0.55 -17.72 -9.59
C TYR A 118 0.15 -16.75 -8.64
N ARG A 119 1.48 -16.61 -8.79
CA ARG A 119 2.32 -15.79 -7.90
C ARG A 119 1.87 -14.33 -7.87
N SER A 120 1.45 -13.78 -9.01
CA SER A 120 1.04 -12.38 -9.13
C SER A 120 -0.30 -12.09 -8.45
N GLU A 121 -1.25 -13.02 -8.54
CA GLU A 121 -2.57 -12.96 -7.92
C GLU A 121 -2.46 -13.08 -6.40
N LEU A 122 -1.61 -14.00 -5.92
CA LEU A 122 -1.29 -14.11 -4.50
C LEU A 122 -0.63 -12.84 -3.97
N ASN A 123 0.20 -12.18 -4.79
CA ASN A 123 0.84 -10.91 -4.44
C ASN A 123 -0.18 -9.82 -4.13
N ILE A 124 -1.28 -9.77 -4.91
CA ILE A 124 -2.39 -8.84 -4.70
C ILE A 124 -3.13 -9.16 -3.39
N LEU A 125 -3.34 -10.44 -3.09
CA LEU A 125 -4.16 -10.92 -1.98
C LEU A 125 -3.45 -10.89 -0.61
N LEU A 126 -2.16 -11.22 -0.57
CA LEU A 126 -1.41 -11.39 0.67
C LEU A 126 -1.40 -10.14 1.59
N PRO A 127 -1.19 -8.90 1.11
CA PRO A 127 -1.22 -7.72 1.98
C PRO A 127 -2.58 -7.54 2.66
N LEU A 128 -3.68 -7.78 1.92
CA LEU A 128 -5.06 -7.71 2.43
C LEU A 128 -5.34 -8.80 3.47
N LEU A 129 -4.89 -10.04 3.22
CA LEU A 129 -5.06 -11.15 4.13
C LEU A 129 -4.28 -10.92 5.44
N LEU A 130 -3.00 -10.55 5.35
CA LEU A 130 -2.17 -10.25 6.52
C LEU A 130 -2.75 -9.07 7.32
N PHE A 131 -3.25 -8.05 6.64
CA PHE A 131 -3.89 -6.90 7.29
C PHE A 131 -5.12 -7.31 8.08
N ASN A 132 -6.07 -8.00 7.43
CA ASN A 132 -7.28 -8.47 8.08
C ASN A 132 -6.95 -9.40 9.25
N LEU A 133 -6.06 -10.38 9.05
CA LEU A 133 -5.63 -11.31 10.08
C LEU A 133 -5.06 -10.56 11.30
N ARG A 134 -4.11 -9.65 11.08
CA ARG A 134 -3.47 -8.88 12.16
C ARG A 134 -4.45 -7.98 12.88
N PHE A 135 -5.32 -7.30 12.14
CA PHE A 135 -6.32 -6.39 12.70
C PHE A 135 -7.32 -7.13 13.59
N TYR A 136 -7.90 -8.23 13.12
CA TYR A 136 -8.84 -9.03 13.92
C TYR A 136 -8.16 -9.79 15.07
N TYR A 137 -6.90 -10.19 14.91
CA TYR A 137 -6.09 -10.74 16.00
C TYR A 137 -5.96 -9.73 17.14
N LEU A 138 -5.59 -8.47 16.82
CA LEU A 138 -5.46 -7.40 17.81
C LEU A 138 -6.81 -7.11 18.49
N LEU A 139 -7.89 -7.02 17.70
CA LEU A 139 -9.23 -6.74 18.21
C LEU A 139 -9.76 -7.80 19.19
N LYS A 140 -9.47 -9.09 18.95
CA LYS A 140 -10.01 -10.19 19.77
C LYS A 140 -9.16 -10.55 20.99
N ILE A 141 -7.84 -10.55 20.85
CA ILE A 141 -6.94 -11.12 21.87
C ILE A 141 -6.32 -10.04 22.75
N LYS A 142 -6.19 -8.81 22.24
CA LYS A 142 -5.48 -7.71 22.91
C LYS A 142 -6.32 -6.42 22.94
N PRO A 143 -7.57 -6.45 23.42
CA PRO A 143 -8.44 -5.26 23.42
C PRO A 143 -7.92 -4.12 24.29
N ASP A 144 -7.21 -4.43 25.39
CA ASP A 144 -6.76 -3.45 26.39
C ASP A 144 -5.32 -2.94 26.16
N ILE A 145 -4.68 -3.32 25.05
CA ILE A 145 -3.31 -2.85 24.77
C ILE A 145 -3.38 -1.47 24.14
N PHE A 146 -3.22 -0.44 24.98
CA PHE A 146 -3.11 0.96 24.57
C PHE A 146 -1.84 1.28 23.76
N ILE A 147 -0.80 0.45 23.88
CA ILE A 147 0.50 0.64 23.21
C ILE A 147 0.77 -0.54 22.28
N THR A 148 0.43 -0.40 21.01
CA THR A 148 0.87 -1.35 19.99
C THR A 148 2.34 -1.10 19.67
N ASP A 149 3.18 -2.15 19.66
CA ASP A 149 4.58 -2.04 19.26
C ASP A 149 4.70 -1.42 17.87
N LYS A 150 5.37 -0.27 17.78
CA LYS A 150 5.64 0.41 16.51
C LYS A 150 6.73 -0.35 15.75
N ILE A 151 6.56 -0.49 14.45
CA ILE A 151 7.57 -1.12 13.60
C ILE A 151 8.86 -0.31 13.64
N LYS A 152 9.98 -1.00 13.81
CA LYS A 152 11.30 -0.36 13.82
C LYS A 152 11.68 0.04 12.39
N LEU A 153 11.59 1.34 12.12
CA LEU A 153 12.02 1.95 10.86
C LEU A 153 13.55 1.95 10.71
N PHE A 154 14.03 1.92 9.46
CA PHE A 154 15.46 1.99 9.14
C PHE A 154 16.05 3.36 9.50
N SER A 155 17.35 3.42 9.78
CA SER A 155 18.05 4.69 10.06
C SER A 155 17.94 5.66 8.88
N HIS A 156 17.89 6.96 9.16
CA HIS A 156 17.77 8.01 8.14
C HIS A 156 18.91 7.93 7.10
N ARG A 157 20.16 7.82 7.55
CA ARG A 157 21.31 7.49 6.71
C ARG A 157 21.95 6.20 7.22
N PRO A 158 22.42 5.30 6.34
CA PRO A 158 22.52 5.44 4.87
C PRO A 158 21.28 4.99 4.07
N TYR A 159 20.30 4.35 4.70
CA TYR A 159 19.23 3.62 4.00
C TYR A 159 18.32 4.48 3.12
N LEU A 160 18.06 5.74 3.48
CA LEU A 160 17.23 6.62 2.63
C LEU A 160 17.90 6.93 1.29
N VAL A 161 19.21 7.21 1.32
CA VAL A 161 19.98 7.51 0.10
C VAL A 161 20.13 6.25 -0.74
N LEU A 162 20.46 5.13 -0.09
CA LEU A 162 20.55 3.83 -0.74
C LEU A 162 19.23 3.44 -1.42
N GLY A 163 18.10 3.60 -0.73
CA GLY A 163 16.78 3.32 -1.28
C GLY A 163 16.44 4.13 -2.52
N ARG A 164 16.76 5.44 -2.52
CA ARG A 164 16.57 6.32 -3.70
C ARG A 164 17.40 5.89 -4.88
N VAL A 165 18.69 5.60 -4.67
CA VAL A 165 19.60 5.16 -5.73
C VAL A 165 19.15 3.83 -6.31
N LEU A 166 18.83 2.84 -5.46
CA LEU A 166 18.36 1.53 -5.91
C LEU A 166 17.02 1.61 -6.65
N ALA A 167 16.09 2.44 -6.19
CA ALA A 167 14.81 2.63 -6.88
C ALA A 167 15.02 3.23 -8.28
N LEU A 168 15.87 4.26 -8.41
CA LEU A 168 16.20 4.87 -9.70
C LEU A 168 16.88 3.89 -10.66
N LEU A 169 17.81 3.07 -10.15
CA LEU A 169 18.45 2.01 -10.93
C LEU A 169 17.43 0.97 -11.39
N GLY A 170 16.54 0.53 -10.50
CA GLY A 170 15.46 -0.41 -10.83
C GLY A 170 14.51 0.12 -11.91
N PHE A 171 14.08 1.38 -11.81
CA PHE A 171 13.25 2.01 -12.86
C PHE A 171 13.98 2.11 -14.21
N SER A 172 15.25 2.50 -14.19
CA SER A 172 16.07 2.58 -15.39
C SER A 172 16.21 1.22 -16.07
N PHE A 173 16.40 0.17 -15.25
CA PHE A 173 16.57 -1.20 -15.72
C PHE A 173 15.28 -1.77 -16.34
N ILE A 174 14.13 -1.57 -15.67
CA ILE A 174 12.83 -1.98 -16.20
C ILE A 174 12.49 -1.20 -17.47
N GLY A 175 12.75 0.11 -17.50
CA GLY A 175 12.59 0.93 -18.70
C GLY A 175 13.40 0.41 -19.88
N TYR A 176 14.66 0.02 -19.63
CA TYR A 176 15.51 -0.61 -20.65
C TYR A 176 14.94 -1.94 -21.16
N ILE A 177 14.43 -2.80 -20.28
CA ILE A 177 13.79 -4.08 -20.65
C ILE A 177 12.56 -3.84 -21.54
N VAL A 178 11.74 -2.84 -21.19
CA VAL A 178 10.55 -2.49 -21.98
C VAL A 178 10.94 -1.94 -23.35
N ILE A 179 11.96 -1.08 -23.44
CA ILE A 179 12.42 -0.49 -24.71
C ILE A 179 13.02 -1.54 -25.65
N THR A 180 13.71 -2.54 -25.09
CA THR A 180 14.35 -3.61 -25.88
C THR A 180 13.42 -4.78 -26.19
N ASP A 181 12.13 -4.67 -25.84
CA ASP A 181 11.11 -5.72 -25.99
C ASP A 181 11.50 -7.06 -25.35
N GLN A 182 12.35 -7.02 -24.32
CA GLN A 182 12.81 -8.20 -23.61
C GLN A 182 11.89 -8.60 -22.45
N LEU A 183 10.74 -7.94 -22.31
CA LEU A 183 9.82 -8.15 -21.20
C LEU A 183 9.34 -9.61 -21.10
N PHE A 184 9.13 -10.27 -22.25
CA PHE A 184 8.69 -11.66 -22.34
C PHE A 184 9.82 -12.64 -22.73
N SER A 185 11.09 -12.27 -22.52
CA SER A 185 12.23 -13.16 -22.82
C SER A 185 12.24 -14.43 -21.95
N MET A 186 12.67 -15.56 -22.52
CA MET A 186 12.48 -16.90 -21.93
C MET A 186 13.23 -17.16 -20.62
N ASP A 187 14.37 -16.48 -20.36
CA ASP A 187 15.18 -16.75 -19.16
C ASP A 187 14.73 -15.97 -17.92
N GLY A 188 13.85 -14.96 -18.05
CA GLY A 188 13.20 -14.24 -16.93
C GLY A 188 14.12 -13.50 -15.93
N THR A 189 15.44 -13.68 -16.03
CA THR A 189 16.41 -13.38 -14.97
C THR A 189 16.61 -11.87 -14.83
N TYR A 190 16.69 -11.16 -15.96
CA TYR A 190 16.81 -9.71 -15.96
C TYR A 190 15.52 -9.06 -15.42
N GLN A 191 14.34 -9.53 -15.82
CA GLN A 191 13.07 -9.03 -15.28
C GLN A 191 13.03 -9.17 -13.76
N LYS A 192 13.37 -10.36 -13.24
CA LYS A 192 13.44 -10.64 -11.81
C LYS A 192 14.44 -9.73 -11.08
N LEU A 193 15.63 -9.52 -11.64
CA LEU A 193 16.63 -8.62 -11.05
C LEU A 193 16.16 -7.16 -11.02
N GLY A 194 15.51 -6.69 -12.10
CA GLY A 194 14.93 -5.35 -12.18
C GLY A 194 13.84 -5.10 -11.15
N VAL A 195 12.90 -6.04 -11.04
CA VAL A 195 11.83 -5.99 -10.03
C VAL A 195 12.39 -6.05 -8.62
N LEU A 196 13.35 -6.95 -8.35
CA LEU A 196 14.01 -7.08 -7.05
C LEU A 196 14.72 -5.78 -6.63
N THR A 197 15.56 -5.22 -7.51
CA THR A 197 16.31 -4.00 -7.23
C THR A 197 15.40 -2.80 -6.99
N MET A 198 14.34 -2.66 -7.80
CA MET A 198 13.33 -1.62 -7.63
C MET A 198 12.57 -1.77 -6.30
N LEU A 199 12.06 -2.97 -5.98
CA LEU A 199 11.31 -3.22 -4.76
C LEU A 199 12.15 -3.02 -3.52
N LEU A 200 13.40 -3.52 -3.51
CA LEU A 200 14.34 -3.26 -2.42
C LEU A 200 14.59 -1.77 -2.23
N GLY A 201 14.78 -1.02 -3.33
CA GLY A 201 14.98 0.42 -3.29
C GLY A 201 13.78 1.16 -2.69
N LEU A 202 12.58 0.88 -3.21
CA LEU A 202 11.34 1.48 -2.72
C LEU A 202 11.04 1.09 -1.26
N PHE A 203 11.27 -0.17 -0.89
CA PHE A 203 11.10 -0.65 0.49
C PHE A 203 12.01 0.11 1.46
N LEU A 204 13.30 0.23 1.15
CA LEU A 204 14.24 0.99 1.99
C LEU A 204 13.87 2.46 2.06
N TRP A 205 13.45 3.08 0.96
CA TRP A 205 13.04 4.49 0.94
C TRP A 205 11.78 4.72 1.80
N VAL A 206 10.73 3.93 1.57
CA VAL A 206 9.45 4.06 2.27
C VAL A 206 9.59 3.80 3.76
N PHE A 207 10.41 2.84 4.19
CA PHE A 207 10.58 2.47 5.60
C PHE A 207 11.80 3.12 6.29
N ALA A 208 12.49 4.07 5.64
CA ALA A 208 13.55 4.86 6.29
C ALA A 208 12.98 5.99 7.16
N LYS A 209 13.64 6.25 8.30
CA LYS A 209 13.35 7.40 9.17
C LYS A 209 13.66 8.72 8.46
N ARG A 210 12.90 9.75 8.80
CA ARG A 210 13.19 11.15 8.47
C ARG A 210 14.11 11.75 9.54
N ARG A 211 14.68 12.92 9.26
CA ARG A 211 15.71 13.56 10.09
C ARG A 211 15.19 13.84 11.51
N GLU A 212 13.93 14.26 11.59
CA GLU A 212 13.16 14.40 12.81
C GLU A 212 11.91 13.54 12.62
N GLU A 213 11.79 12.49 13.43
CA GLU A 213 10.65 11.58 13.42
C GLU A 213 9.92 11.75 14.76
N ASP A 214 8.96 12.66 14.78
CA ASP A 214 8.06 12.88 15.90
C ASP A 214 6.77 12.05 15.75
N GLU A 215 5.86 12.15 16.72
CA GLU A 215 4.59 11.43 16.70
C GLU A 215 3.69 11.86 15.54
N GLY A 216 3.70 13.16 15.20
CA GLY A 216 2.94 13.70 14.08
C GLY A 216 3.39 13.13 12.74
N THR A 217 4.70 13.05 12.51
CA THR A 217 5.30 12.46 11.31
C THR A 217 4.99 10.97 11.22
N ALA A 218 5.07 10.25 12.33
CA ALA A 218 4.69 8.83 12.38
C ALA A 218 3.22 8.64 11.97
N GLN A 219 2.31 9.48 12.45
CA GLN A 219 0.90 9.43 12.08
C GLN A 219 0.68 9.78 10.60
N LEU A 220 1.39 10.78 10.06
CA LEU A 220 1.33 11.12 8.63
C LEU A 220 1.73 9.94 7.75
N ARG A 221 2.71 9.12 8.17
CA ARG A 221 3.12 7.92 7.44
C ARG A 221 2.04 6.85 7.41
N LEU A 222 1.41 6.60 8.55
CA LEU A 222 0.29 5.66 8.64
C LEU A 222 -0.86 6.10 7.74
N ASN A 223 -1.22 7.38 7.78
CA ASN A 223 -2.27 7.96 6.94
C ASN A 223 -1.91 7.90 5.45
N ALA A 224 -0.66 8.21 5.10
CA ALA A 224 -0.16 8.08 3.73
C ALA A 224 -0.25 6.63 3.25
N LEU A 225 0.13 5.66 4.09
CA LEU A 225 0.04 4.24 3.76
C LEU A 225 -1.40 3.78 3.55
N GLN A 226 -2.33 4.19 4.40
CA GLN A 226 -3.75 3.90 4.20
C GLN A 226 -4.27 4.48 2.88
N ALA A 227 -3.93 5.74 2.56
CA ALA A 227 -4.33 6.37 1.31
C ALA A 227 -3.75 5.65 0.08
N SER A 228 -2.47 5.28 0.12
CA SER A 228 -1.81 4.52 -0.94
C SER A 228 -2.41 3.13 -1.12
N PHE A 229 -2.76 2.46 -0.02
CA PHE A 229 -3.42 1.16 -0.05
C PHE A 229 -4.78 1.25 -0.74
N TYR A 230 -5.61 2.23 -0.38
CA TYR A 230 -6.89 2.44 -1.07
C TYR A 230 -6.72 2.72 -2.55
N LEU A 231 -5.80 3.60 -2.92
CA LEU A 231 -5.59 3.95 -4.32
C LEU A 231 -5.02 2.76 -5.13
N HIS A 232 -4.09 2.01 -4.54
CA HIS A 232 -3.52 0.81 -5.15
C HIS A 232 -4.61 -0.24 -5.44
N TYR A 233 -5.46 -0.54 -4.46
CA TYR A 233 -6.51 -1.52 -4.66
C TYR A 233 -7.66 -1.01 -5.53
N LEU A 234 -7.90 0.30 -5.59
CA LEU A 234 -8.80 0.88 -6.57
C LEU A 234 -8.29 0.67 -8.00
N ILE A 235 -6.98 0.89 -8.24
CA ILE A 235 -6.35 0.61 -9.54
C ILE A 235 -6.48 -0.88 -9.89
N ILE A 236 -6.21 -1.78 -8.93
CA ILE A 236 -6.37 -3.22 -9.13
C ILE A 236 -7.80 -3.57 -9.53
N LEU A 237 -8.80 -3.12 -8.77
CA LEU A 237 -10.21 -3.43 -9.05
C LEU A 237 -10.65 -2.93 -10.43
N ILE A 238 -10.25 -1.70 -10.80
CA ILE A 238 -10.56 -1.14 -12.12
C ILE A 238 -9.84 -1.93 -13.22
N GLY A 239 -8.55 -2.21 -13.05
CA GLY A 239 -7.76 -2.94 -14.03
C GLY A 239 -8.27 -4.36 -14.26
N THR A 240 -8.54 -5.12 -13.19
CA THR A 240 -9.14 -6.46 -13.27
C THR A 240 -10.54 -6.45 -13.89
N ALA A 241 -11.29 -5.36 -13.79
CA ALA A 241 -12.62 -5.25 -14.41
C ALA A 241 -12.59 -4.82 -15.90
N THR A 242 -11.47 -4.28 -16.39
CA THR A 242 -11.42 -3.58 -17.70
C THR A 242 -10.35 -4.08 -18.65
N ILE A 243 -9.27 -4.68 -18.14
CA ILE A 243 -8.11 -5.12 -18.91
C ILE A 243 -8.14 -6.64 -18.99
N PHE A 244 -7.99 -7.18 -20.21
CA PHE A 244 -8.01 -8.61 -20.48
C PHE A 244 -6.82 -9.04 -21.36
N SER A 245 -6.62 -10.35 -21.48
CA SER A 245 -5.62 -10.97 -22.35
C SER A 245 -4.19 -10.49 -22.08
N LEU A 246 -3.34 -10.35 -23.11
CA LEU A 246 -1.92 -9.96 -22.98
C LEU A 246 -1.72 -8.64 -22.22
N SER A 247 -2.67 -7.70 -22.36
CA SER A 247 -2.62 -6.41 -21.65
C SER A 247 -2.78 -6.58 -20.14
N TYR A 248 -3.50 -7.60 -19.69
CA TYR A 248 -3.69 -7.90 -18.28
C TYR A 248 -2.39 -8.41 -17.64
N LEU A 249 -1.60 -9.21 -18.36
CA LEU A 249 -0.29 -9.66 -17.88
C LEU A 249 0.66 -8.49 -17.65
N LEU A 250 0.73 -7.53 -18.59
CA LEU A 250 1.50 -6.30 -18.40
C LEU A 250 0.99 -5.50 -17.20
N PHE A 251 -0.32 -5.39 -17.04
CA PHE A 251 -0.93 -4.74 -15.89
C PHE A 251 -0.50 -5.38 -14.56
N LEU A 252 -0.51 -6.71 -14.46
CA LEU A 252 -0.07 -7.43 -13.26
C LEU A 252 1.40 -7.14 -12.92
N VAL A 253 2.29 -7.06 -13.92
CA VAL A 253 3.70 -6.69 -13.72
C VAL A 253 3.82 -5.27 -13.12
N LEU A 254 3.05 -4.31 -13.63
CA LEU A 254 3.06 -2.93 -13.12
C LEU A 254 2.49 -2.81 -11.69
N VAL A 255 1.49 -3.63 -11.37
CA VAL A 255 0.83 -3.64 -10.05
C VAL A 255 1.81 -4.02 -8.92
N GLN A 256 2.81 -4.86 -9.18
CA GLN A 256 3.74 -5.39 -8.16
C GLN A 256 4.44 -4.32 -7.31
N PHE A 257 4.74 -3.16 -7.89
CA PHE A 257 5.42 -2.06 -7.20
C PHE A 257 4.54 -0.83 -6.99
N THR A 258 3.31 -0.85 -7.50
CA THR A 258 2.38 0.29 -7.46
C THR A 258 2.07 0.72 -6.02
N LEU A 259 1.87 -0.23 -5.08
CA LEU A 259 1.61 0.10 -3.68
C LEU A 259 2.73 0.94 -3.05
N LEU A 260 3.98 0.52 -3.26
CA LEU A 260 5.15 1.19 -2.71
C LEU A 260 5.43 2.53 -3.40
N LEU A 261 5.27 2.58 -4.72
CA LEU A 261 5.39 3.81 -5.49
C LEU A 261 4.38 4.86 -4.99
N LEU A 262 3.11 4.49 -4.89
CA LEU A 262 2.06 5.38 -4.39
C LEU A 262 2.33 5.81 -2.96
N ASN A 263 2.85 4.92 -2.11
CA ASN A 263 3.21 5.29 -0.75
C ASN A 263 4.34 6.28 -0.67
N MET A 264 5.39 6.08 -1.45
CA MET A 264 6.46 7.06 -1.58
C MET A 264 5.91 8.43 -2.03
N ILE A 265 5.12 8.49 -3.12
CA ILE A 265 4.59 9.76 -3.65
C ILE A 265 3.70 10.46 -2.62
N ILE A 266 2.72 9.75 -2.07
CA ILE A 266 1.74 10.32 -1.14
C ILE A 266 2.41 10.76 0.16
N LEU A 267 3.38 9.98 0.67
CA LEU A 267 4.12 10.35 1.86
C LEU A 267 4.91 11.65 1.65
N GLU A 268 5.67 11.78 0.56
CA GLU A 268 6.43 12.99 0.26
C GLU A 268 5.49 14.20 0.08
N ALA A 269 4.33 14.01 -0.56
CA ALA A 269 3.32 15.06 -0.68
C ALA A 269 2.74 15.50 0.69
N PHE A 270 2.46 14.55 1.58
CA PHE A 270 1.95 14.83 2.93
C PHE A 270 2.99 15.56 3.79
N LEU A 271 4.24 15.11 3.75
CA LEU A 271 5.36 15.77 4.46
C LEU A 271 5.60 17.18 3.92
N PHE A 272 5.56 17.36 2.60
CA PHE A 272 5.71 18.68 2.00
C PHE A 272 4.61 19.62 2.46
N LYS A 273 3.34 19.18 2.42
CA LYS A 273 2.20 19.98 2.90
C LYS A 273 2.33 20.34 4.38
N ALA A 274 2.73 19.40 5.24
CA ALA A 274 2.97 19.66 6.66
C ALA A 274 4.08 20.71 6.87
N SER A 275 5.18 20.62 6.11
CA SER A 275 6.28 21.58 6.21
C SER A 275 5.87 23.01 5.80
N LEU A 276 4.96 23.15 4.84
CA LEU A 276 4.41 24.45 4.44
C LEU A 276 3.54 25.05 5.54
N GLN A 277 2.73 24.24 6.22
CA GLN A 277 1.87 24.69 7.31
C GLN A 277 2.69 25.19 8.50
N LEU A 278 3.75 24.46 8.87
CA LEU A 278 4.67 24.89 9.94
C LEU A 278 5.32 26.24 9.60
N ARG A 279 5.86 26.39 8.38
CA ARG A 279 6.46 27.66 7.93
C ARG A 279 5.47 28.82 7.90
N ALA A 280 4.18 28.56 7.66
CA ALA A 280 3.14 29.58 7.70
C ALA A 280 2.81 29.99 9.14
N ALA A 281 2.73 29.02 10.06
CA ALA A 281 2.52 29.26 11.48
C ALA A 281 3.67 30.04 12.13
N ASP A 282 4.92 29.70 11.80
CA ASP A 282 6.09 30.43 12.30
C ASP A 282 6.06 31.90 11.86
N LYS A 283 5.65 32.16 10.61
CA LYS A 283 5.50 33.54 10.11
C LYS A 283 4.38 34.30 10.80
N SER A 284 3.25 33.67 11.13
CA SER A 284 2.17 34.35 11.87
C SER A 284 2.61 34.69 13.29
N LEU A 285 3.29 33.77 13.98
CA LEU A 285 3.80 34.01 15.33
C LEU A 285 4.83 35.16 15.36
N GLN A 286 5.76 35.19 14.40
CA GLN A 286 6.73 36.30 14.28
C GLN A 286 6.06 37.64 13.99
N ASN A 287 4.94 37.66 13.27
CA ASN A 287 4.20 38.90 13.00
C ASN A 287 3.41 39.36 14.23
N GLU A 288 2.85 38.44 15.01
CA GLU A 288 2.18 38.74 16.27
C GLU A 288 3.17 39.30 17.30
N GLU A 289 4.34 38.68 17.48
CA GLU A 289 5.39 39.14 18.39
C GLU A 289 5.85 40.57 18.05
N LYS A 290 6.11 40.85 16.77
CA LYS A 290 6.43 42.21 16.29
C LYS A 290 5.30 43.21 16.53
N SER A 291 4.04 42.78 16.49
CA SER A 291 2.90 43.65 16.77
C SER A 291 2.77 43.97 18.27
N MET A 292 3.06 43.01 19.14
CA MET A 292 3.06 43.20 20.59
C MET A 292 4.23 44.10 21.05
N ASP A 293 5.43 43.91 20.50
CA ASP A 293 6.58 44.77 20.78
C ASP A 293 6.33 46.23 20.34
N LYS A 294 5.64 46.41 19.21
CA LYS A 294 5.22 47.74 18.75
C LYS A 294 4.17 48.36 19.66
N HIS A 295 3.31 47.56 20.30
CA HIS A 295 2.32 48.09 21.24
C HIS A 295 2.94 48.42 22.61
N ASN A 296 3.84 47.59 23.12
CA ASN A 296 4.56 47.83 24.38
C ASN A 296 5.54 49.02 24.28
N SER A 297 6.18 49.25 23.13
CA SER A 297 7.03 50.44 22.93
C SER A 297 6.23 51.76 22.87
N ILE A 298 4.95 51.71 22.49
CA ILE A 298 4.06 52.88 22.48
C ILE A 298 3.52 53.20 23.89
N SER A 299 3.36 52.20 24.77
CA SER A 299 2.89 52.40 26.16
C SER A 299 3.98 52.90 27.11
N VAL A 300 5.26 52.57 26.87
CA VAL A 300 6.39 53.03 27.72
C VAL A 300 6.77 54.50 27.44
N GLY A 301 6.38 55.06 26.29
CA GLY A 301 6.63 56.46 25.93
C GLY A 301 5.67 57.49 26.54
N LYS A 302 4.79 57.09 27.48
CA LYS A 302 3.80 57.97 28.13
C LYS A 302 3.87 57.90 29.66
N GLU A 303 5.02 58.16 30.25
CA GLU A 303 5.07 58.66 31.64
C GLU A 303 5.13 60.19 31.60
N PRO A 304 4.08 60.91 32.04
CA PRO A 304 4.16 62.36 32.20
C PRO A 304 5.01 62.67 33.42
N TRP A 305 6.12 63.39 33.19
CA TRP A 305 6.96 64.02 34.20
C TRP A 305 6.09 64.74 35.26
N SER A 306 6.21 64.30 36.51
CA SER A 306 5.77 65.02 37.72
C SER A 306 6.93 65.80 38.32
#